data_AF-A0A7X5TC88-F1
#
_entry.id   AF-A0A7X5TC88-F1
#
_cell.length_a   1.000
_cell.length_b   1.000
_cell.length_c   1.000
_cell.angle_alpha   90.00
_cell.angle_beta   90.00
_cell.angle_gamma   90.00
#
_symmetry.space_group_name_H-M   'P 1'
#
loop_
_entity.id
_entity.type
_entity.pdbx_description
1 polymer ?
#
loop_
_entity_poly.entity_id
_entity_poly.type
_entity_poly.pdbx_seq_one_letter_code
_entity_poly.pdbx_strand_id
1 'polypeptide(L)'
;MATIQSSPIFQAAWPKALDPAFKNILVKIAQFILKIVLFPFIFVRRLLRNYVFHIIIPGQPVDCTWEGKSLLQKYGGQSIQLKTPDGATLDGAFFPGKNPKKAILYATGNCHQWELLDDKLQELKPHDTSILIINPRGVGKSSKGTESEEGYALDYYTASEYLIKQHNLDPENILSIGFSMGGATTALGAALIQEKYPDKKISAINICSFSSLQLTIQKVLGKWGTLAKFGSMLLGVDMHVKEAWDKLKGERCVFFNPEDGTIPTSASLFQAVKDNSKGRCYLYEMLHIPDHSRPFFKDELEILNAQIQKSFSK
;
A
#
# COMPACT_ATOMS: atom_id res chain seq x y z
N MET A 1 53.83 -47.79 -27.23
CA MET A 1 54.06 -46.34 -27.10
C MET A 1 53.26 -45.63 -28.17
N ALA A 2 52.25 -44.85 -27.77
CA ALA A 2 51.68 -43.74 -28.56
C ALA A 2 50.73 -42.97 -27.63
N THR A 3 51.32 -42.05 -26.86
CA THR A 3 50.62 -41.13 -25.96
C THR A 3 49.92 -40.07 -26.81
N ILE A 4 48.59 -39.98 -26.73
CA ILE A 4 47.83 -38.94 -27.40
C ILE A 4 48.09 -37.61 -26.66
N GLN A 5 48.92 -36.74 -27.25
CA GLN A 5 49.11 -35.38 -26.78
C GLN A 5 47.85 -34.56 -27.05
N SER A 6 47.24 -34.06 -25.99
CA SER A 6 46.16 -33.07 -26.04
C SER A 6 46.67 -31.78 -26.70
N SER A 7 45.90 -31.24 -27.65
CA SER A 7 46.22 -30.01 -28.37
C SER A 7 46.29 -28.77 -27.45
N PRO A 8 47.15 -27.76 -27.74
CA PRO A 8 47.40 -26.62 -26.84
C PRO A 8 46.28 -25.57 -26.81
N ILE A 9 45.19 -25.76 -27.56
CA ILE A 9 44.26 -24.68 -27.90
C ILE A 9 43.25 -24.37 -26.77
N PHE A 10 43.15 -25.23 -25.75
CA PHE A 10 42.21 -25.04 -24.61
C PHE A 10 42.87 -24.57 -23.30
N GLN A 11 44.12 -24.13 -23.30
CA GLN A 11 44.69 -23.36 -22.19
C GLN A 11 44.61 -21.86 -22.48
N ALA A 12 43.41 -21.35 -22.74
CA ALA A 12 43.15 -19.92 -22.65
C ALA A 12 43.37 -19.52 -21.18
N ALA A 13 44.56 -19.00 -20.91
CA ALA A 13 44.99 -18.56 -19.59
C ALA A 13 43.97 -17.54 -19.05
N TRP A 14 43.14 -17.98 -18.10
CA TRP A 14 42.57 -17.05 -17.15
C TRP A 14 43.76 -16.31 -16.53
N PRO A 15 43.83 -14.97 -16.58
CA PRO A 15 45.00 -14.27 -16.11
C PRO A 15 45.29 -14.69 -14.66
N LYS A 16 46.55 -15.06 -14.41
CA LYS A 16 47.10 -15.24 -13.06
C LYS A 16 46.57 -14.12 -12.17
N ALA A 17 46.22 -14.46 -10.92
CA ALA A 17 45.63 -13.56 -9.93
C ALA A 17 46.14 -12.11 -10.12
N LEU A 18 45.21 -11.18 -10.39
CA LEU A 18 45.53 -9.77 -10.67
C LEU A 18 46.53 -9.25 -9.63
N ASP A 19 47.55 -8.53 -10.12
CA ASP A 19 48.53 -7.85 -9.28
C ASP A 19 47.81 -7.08 -8.13
N PRO A 20 48.20 -7.30 -6.86
CA PRO A 20 47.60 -6.63 -5.72
C PRO A 20 47.53 -5.09 -5.86
N ALA A 21 48.51 -4.46 -6.52
CA ALA A 21 48.49 -3.03 -6.76
C ALA A 21 47.38 -2.62 -7.74
N PHE A 22 47.25 -3.36 -8.85
CA PHE A 22 46.17 -3.18 -9.83
C PHE A 22 44.78 -3.44 -9.22
N LYS A 23 44.63 -4.49 -8.39
CA LYS A 23 43.38 -4.77 -7.66
C LYS A 23 42.99 -3.62 -6.74
N ASN A 24 43.95 -3.03 -6.03
CA ASN A 24 43.72 -1.85 -5.18
C ASN A 24 43.27 -0.62 -5.98
N ILE A 25 43.81 -0.40 -7.18
CA ILE A 25 43.38 0.68 -8.08
C ILE A 25 41.93 0.46 -8.52
N LEU A 26 41.56 -0.75 -8.94
CA LEU A 26 40.18 -1.08 -9.31
C LEU A 26 39.20 -0.89 -8.15
N VAL A 27 39.56 -1.28 -6.93
CA VAL A 27 38.74 -1.04 -5.74
C VAL A 27 38.55 0.46 -5.49
N LYS A 28 39.61 1.27 -5.62
CA LYS A 28 39.51 2.73 -5.47
C LYS A 28 38.64 3.37 -6.55
N ILE A 29 38.75 2.94 -7.80
CA ILE A 29 37.89 3.40 -8.90
C ILE A 29 36.43 3.02 -8.63
N ALA A 30 36.17 1.76 -8.24
CA ALA A 30 34.82 1.31 -7.90
C ALA A 30 34.23 2.11 -6.71
N GLN A 31 35.02 2.36 -5.67
CA GLN A 31 34.63 3.20 -4.54
C GLN A 31 34.37 4.65 -4.96
N PHE A 32 35.17 5.19 -5.88
CA PHE A 32 34.97 6.53 -6.43
C PHE A 32 33.67 6.61 -7.24
N ILE A 33 33.44 5.67 -8.17
CA ILE A 33 32.20 5.60 -8.95
C ILE A 33 31.00 5.45 -8.02
N LEU A 34 31.09 4.56 -7.02
CA LEU A 34 30.02 4.35 -6.05
C LEU A 34 29.71 5.63 -5.25
N LYS A 35 30.72 6.33 -4.74
CA LYS A 35 30.54 7.47 -3.83
C LYS A 35 30.28 8.80 -4.54
N ILE A 36 30.85 9.02 -5.71
CA ILE A 36 30.84 10.31 -6.40
C ILE A 36 29.82 10.33 -7.54
N VAL A 37 29.51 9.16 -8.13
CA VAL A 37 28.56 9.07 -9.25
C VAL A 37 27.26 8.43 -8.79
N LEU A 38 27.31 7.18 -8.33
CA LEU A 38 26.09 6.41 -8.03
C LEU A 38 25.36 6.93 -6.79
N PHE A 39 26.06 7.21 -5.69
CA PHE A 39 25.42 7.67 -4.46
C PHE A 39 24.70 9.03 -4.65
N PRO A 40 25.33 10.08 -5.20
CA PRO A 40 24.64 11.34 -5.47
C PRO A 40 23.48 11.16 -6.45
N PHE A 41 23.64 10.33 -7.49
CA PHE A 41 22.57 10.04 -8.44
C PHE A 41 21.36 9.37 -7.76
N ILE A 42 21.58 8.32 -6.96
CA ILE A 42 20.52 7.63 -6.21
C ILE A 42 19.88 8.59 -5.21
N PHE A 43 20.67 9.40 -4.53
CA PHE A 43 20.19 10.37 -3.55
C PHE A 43 19.31 11.45 -4.20
N VAL A 44 19.77 12.09 -5.28
CA VAL A 44 19.00 13.09 -6.03
C VAL A 44 17.73 12.47 -6.61
N ARG A 45 17.83 11.27 -7.21
CA ARG A 45 16.66 10.54 -7.70
C ARG A 45 15.63 10.31 -6.58
N ARG A 46 16.09 9.92 -5.38
CA ARG A 46 15.21 9.70 -4.22
C ARG A 46 14.53 11.00 -3.78
N LEU A 47 15.26 12.12 -3.75
CA LEU A 47 14.70 13.43 -3.42
C LEU A 47 13.65 13.88 -4.45
N LEU A 48 13.95 13.74 -5.75
CA LEU A 48 13.02 14.07 -6.83
C LEU A 48 11.78 13.19 -6.78
N ARG A 49 11.95 11.88 -6.56
CA ARG A 49 10.83 10.94 -6.38
C ARG A 49 9.92 11.38 -5.23
N ASN A 50 10.50 11.65 -4.07
CA ASN A 50 9.74 12.11 -2.89
C ASN A 50 9.00 13.42 -3.18
N TYR A 51 9.64 14.36 -3.86
CA TYR A 51 9.02 15.63 -4.26
C TYR A 51 7.85 15.43 -5.23
N VAL A 52 7.97 14.52 -6.19
CA VAL A 52 6.89 14.22 -7.15
C VAL A 52 5.71 13.53 -6.45
N PHE A 53 5.97 12.58 -5.54
CA PHE A 53 4.91 12.01 -4.70
C PHE A 53 4.18 13.09 -3.91
N HIS A 54 4.90 14.06 -3.36
CA HIS A 54 4.31 15.17 -2.62
C HIS A 54 3.34 16.02 -3.44
N ILE A 55 3.64 16.22 -4.72
CA ILE A 55 2.76 16.95 -5.64
C ILE A 55 1.51 16.14 -5.97
N ILE A 56 1.66 14.84 -6.19
CA ILE A 56 0.55 13.97 -6.61
C ILE A 56 -0.39 13.67 -5.43
N ILE A 57 0.17 13.45 -4.25
CA ILE A 57 -0.53 13.07 -3.03
C ILE A 57 -0.19 14.11 -1.95
N PRO A 58 -0.79 15.31 -2.02
CA PRO A 58 -0.52 16.34 -1.05
C PRO A 58 -1.08 15.94 0.32
N GLY A 59 -0.29 16.17 1.37
CA GLY A 59 -0.75 16.06 2.75
C GLY A 59 -1.80 17.14 3.09
N GLN A 60 -2.56 16.90 4.15
CA GLN A 60 -3.61 17.79 4.65
C GLN A 60 -3.57 17.86 6.17
N PRO A 61 -2.73 18.73 6.76
CA PRO A 61 -2.58 18.86 8.21
C PRO A 61 -3.71 19.73 8.80
N VAL A 62 -4.96 19.29 8.61
CA VAL A 62 -6.14 19.93 9.21
C VAL A 62 -6.32 19.39 10.62
N ASP A 63 -6.61 20.27 11.58
CA ASP A 63 -6.89 19.88 12.97
C ASP A 63 -8.38 19.57 13.15
N CYS A 64 -8.70 18.29 13.39
CA CYS A 64 -10.04 17.80 13.69
C CYS A 64 -10.13 17.24 15.12
N THR A 65 -9.37 17.81 16.07
CA THR A 65 -9.28 17.29 17.44
C THR A 65 -10.64 17.19 18.15
N TRP A 66 -11.56 18.12 17.90
CA TRP A 66 -12.88 18.11 18.56
C TRP A 66 -13.77 16.99 18.06
N GLU A 67 -13.82 16.81 16.75
CA GLU A 67 -14.54 15.74 16.06
C GLU A 67 -13.99 14.37 16.48
N GLY A 68 -12.65 14.25 16.52
CA GLY A 68 -11.97 13.07 17.04
C GLY A 68 -12.37 12.73 18.47
N LYS A 69 -12.36 13.71 19.39
CA LYS A 69 -12.81 13.49 20.79
C LYS A 69 -14.26 13.01 20.86
N SER A 70 -15.14 13.61 20.07
CA SER A 70 -16.56 13.23 19.99
C SER A 70 -16.72 11.77 19.54
N LEU A 71 -16.01 11.36 18.48
CA LEU A 71 -16.04 9.99 17.99
C LEU A 71 -15.49 8.98 19.00
N LEU A 72 -14.37 9.29 19.66
CA LEU A 72 -13.79 8.42 20.69
C LEU A 72 -14.79 8.21 21.84
N GLN A 73 -15.45 9.28 22.30
CA GLN A 73 -16.48 9.18 23.33
C GLN A 73 -17.68 8.35 22.87
N LYS A 74 -18.19 8.61 21.66
CA LYS A 74 -19.36 7.93 21.10
C LYS A 74 -19.15 6.42 20.96
N TYR A 75 -17.96 5.99 20.55
CA TYR A 75 -17.67 4.59 20.21
C TYR A 75 -16.76 3.87 21.21
N GLY A 76 -16.38 4.52 22.32
CA GLY A 76 -15.48 3.98 23.33
C GLY A 76 -14.07 3.71 22.82
N GLY A 77 -13.56 4.56 21.93
CA GLY A 77 -12.24 4.43 21.31
C GLY A 77 -11.13 5.14 22.08
N GLN A 78 -9.89 4.91 21.63
CA GLN A 78 -8.70 5.65 22.06
C GLN A 78 -7.90 6.13 20.85
N SER A 79 -7.34 7.34 20.92
CA SER A 79 -6.35 7.79 19.96
C SER A 79 -5.04 7.04 20.17
N ILE A 80 -4.31 6.80 19.09
CA ILE A 80 -3.00 6.14 19.12
C ILE A 80 -2.01 6.88 18.23
N GLN A 81 -0.73 6.69 18.50
CA GLN A 81 0.34 7.09 17.60
C GLN A 81 1.27 5.91 17.31
N LEU A 82 1.56 5.69 16.04
CA LEU A 82 2.39 4.58 15.58
C LEU A 82 3.61 5.10 14.83
N LYS A 83 4.81 4.74 15.31
CA LYS A 83 6.06 5.12 14.66
C LYS A 83 6.45 4.08 13.60
N THR A 84 6.56 4.50 12.35
CA THR A 84 6.98 3.64 11.25
C THR A 84 8.50 3.44 11.24
N PRO A 85 9.01 2.38 10.59
CA PRO A 85 10.45 2.15 10.45
C PRO A 85 11.20 3.28 9.71
N ASP A 86 10.53 3.99 8.79
CA ASP A 86 11.11 5.14 8.09
C ASP A 86 11.02 6.46 8.88
N GLY A 87 10.51 6.42 10.12
CA GLY A 87 10.51 7.53 11.05
C GLY A 87 9.28 8.42 11.02
N ALA A 88 8.26 8.10 10.21
CA ALA A 88 6.97 8.76 10.29
C ALA A 88 6.25 8.39 11.59
N THR A 89 5.40 9.29 12.07
CA THR A 89 4.48 9.05 13.18
C THR A 89 3.07 9.14 12.63
N LEU A 90 2.35 8.04 12.62
CA LEU A 90 0.97 7.97 12.17
C LEU A 90 0.04 8.23 13.34
N ASP A 91 -0.89 9.15 13.15
CA ASP A 91 -2.04 9.34 14.02
C ASP A 91 -3.16 8.38 13.62
N GLY A 92 -3.91 7.90 14.61
CA GLY A 92 -5.02 6.99 14.37
C GLY A 92 -5.89 6.82 15.60
N ALA A 93 -6.91 5.98 15.45
CA ALA A 93 -7.79 5.60 16.56
C ALA A 93 -8.09 4.10 16.55
N PHE A 94 -8.10 3.53 17.75
CA PHE A 94 -8.48 2.15 18.00
C PHE A 94 -9.81 2.12 18.75
N PHE A 95 -10.79 1.40 18.19
CA PHE A 95 -12.10 1.18 18.76
C PHE A 95 -12.26 -0.29 19.10
N PRO A 96 -12.36 -0.67 20.39
CA PRO A 96 -12.53 -2.07 20.77
C PRO A 96 -13.88 -2.62 20.28
N GLY A 97 -13.87 -3.89 19.86
CA GLY A 97 -15.07 -4.67 19.56
C GLY A 97 -15.40 -5.68 20.66
N LYS A 98 -16.59 -6.28 20.61
CA LYS A 98 -16.97 -7.34 21.56
C LYS A 98 -16.22 -8.64 21.32
N ASN A 99 -15.81 -8.91 20.08
CA ASN A 99 -14.92 -9.99 19.72
C ASN A 99 -13.49 -9.45 19.54
N PRO A 100 -12.67 -9.43 20.60
CA PRO A 100 -11.33 -8.84 20.55
C PRO A 100 -10.36 -9.64 19.68
N LYS A 101 -10.74 -10.85 19.22
CA LYS A 101 -9.90 -11.71 18.37
C LYS A 101 -10.02 -11.42 16.88
N LYS A 102 -10.89 -10.49 16.48
CA LYS A 102 -11.08 -10.05 15.10
C LYS A 102 -10.94 -8.55 15.02
N ALA A 103 -10.23 -8.07 14.01
CA ALA A 103 -10.08 -6.64 13.78
C ALA A 103 -10.27 -6.26 12.32
N ILE A 104 -10.84 -5.08 12.09
CA ILE A 104 -10.82 -4.38 10.82
C ILE A 104 -9.75 -3.31 10.89
N LEU A 105 -8.81 -3.33 9.96
CA LEU A 105 -7.82 -2.26 9.79
C LEU A 105 -8.18 -1.45 8.55
N TYR A 106 -8.70 -0.24 8.79
CA TYR A 106 -9.21 0.66 7.77
C TYR A 106 -8.17 1.73 7.43
N ALA A 107 -7.81 1.82 6.14
CA ALA A 107 -7.00 2.92 5.61
C ALA A 107 -7.89 3.90 4.83
N THR A 108 -7.79 5.18 5.18
CA THR A 108 -8.64 6.23 4.61
C THR A 108 -8.15 6.66 3.22
N GLY A 109 -9.00 7.34 2.46
CA GLY A 109 -8.59 7.99 1.21
C GLY A 109 -7.61 9.13 1.46
N ASN A 110 -6.99 9.66 0.40
CA ASN A 110 -6.16 10.84 0.55
C ASN A 110 -6.99 11.98 1.17
N CYS A 111 -6.36 12.79 2.03
CA CYS A 111 -7.00 13.90 2.73
C CYS A 111 -8.14 13.55 3.71
N HIS A 112 -8.46 12.26 3.92
CA HIS A 112 -9.49 11.84 4.87
C HIS A 112 -8.88 11.52 6.23
N GLN A 113 -9.58 11.89 7.29
CA GLN A 113 -9.14 11.76 8.68
C GLN A 113 -10.12 10.89 9.47
N TRP A 114 -9.62 10.01 10.35
CA TRP A 114 -10.46 9.15 11.19
C TRP A 114 -11.43 9.95 12.06
N GLU A 115 -11.04 11.17 12.42
CA GLU A 115 -11.82 12.13 13.19
C GLU A 115 -13.17 12.50 12.53
N LEU A 116 -13.31 12.26 11.22
CA LEU A 116 -14.50 12.59 10.45
C LEU A 116 -15.27 11.35 9.95
N LEU A 117 -14.90 10.14 10.39
CA LEU A 117 -15.45 8.88 9.88
C LEU A 117 -16.59 8.29 10.73
N ASP A 118 -17.51 9.13 11.20
CA ASP A 118 -18.70 8.68 11.93
C ASP A 118 -19.52 7.67 11.11
N ASP A 119 -19.74 7.99 9.83
CA ASP A 119 -20.46 7.17 8.87
C ASP A 119 -19.82 5.79 8.69
N LYS A 120 -18.49 5.72 8.50
CA LYS A 120 -17.78 4.44 8.38
C LYS A 120 -17.82 3.65 9.68
N LEU A 121 -17.73 4.30 10.83
CA LEU A 121 -17.84 3.61 12.11
C LEU A 121 -19.25 3.02 12.33
N GLN A 122 -20.31 3.69 11.87
CA GLN A 122 -21.67 3.16 11.89
C GLN A 122 -21.80 1.91 11.01
N GLU A 123 -21.14 1.88 9.85
CA GLU A 123 -21.12 0.71 8.96
C GLU A 123 -20.35 -0.48 9.56
N LEU A 124 -19.23 -0.22 10.24
CA LEU A 124 -18.29 -1.27 10.65
C LEU A 124 -18.53 -1.81 12.07
N LYS A 125 -19.02 -0.99 13.00
CA LYS A 125 -19.27 -1.40 14.40
C LYS A 125 -20.24 -2.59 14.57
N PRO A 126 -21.30 -2.77 13.75
CA PRO A 126 -22.22 -3.90 13.89
C PRO A 126 -21.58 -5.29 13.77
N HIS A 127 -20.39 -5.38 13.19
CA HIS A 127 -19.65 -6.65 13.07
C HIS A 127 -19.01 -7.13 14.37
N ASP A 128 -19.13 -6.36 15.46
CA ASP A 128 -18.59 -6.66 16.79
C ASP A 128 -17.07 -6.96 16.80
N THR A 129 -16.34 -6.46 15.80
CA THR A 129 -14.87 -6.55 15.69
C THR A 129 -14.20 -5.29 16.21
N SER A 130 -12.93 -5.39 16.63
CA SER A 130 -12.13 -4.20 16.90
C SER A 130 -11.85 -3.46 15.60
N ILE A 131 -11.79 -2.13 15.64
CA ILE A 131 -11.53 -1.32 14.45
C ILE A 131 -10.30 -0.46 14.72
N LEU A 132 -9.31 -0.54 13.84
CA LEU A 132 -8.18 0.37 13.81
C LEU A 132 -8.27 1.22 12.54
N ILE A 133 -8.19 2.53 12.71
CA ILE A 133 -8.12 3.48 11.60
C ILE A 133 -6.82 4.27 11.75
N ILE A 134 -6.10 4.44 10.64
CA ILE A 134 -4.90 5.28 10.59
C ILE A 134 -5.08 6.42 9.59
N ASN A 135 -4.65 7.61 9.98
CA ASN A 135 -4.54 8.76 9.09
C ASN A 135 -3.31 8.57 8.19
N PRO A 136 -3.41 8.80 6.87
CA PRO A 136 -2.29 8.70 5.95
C PRO A 136 -1.12 9.59 6.39
N ARG A 137 0.11 9.19 6.07
CA ARG A 137 1.29 10.06 6.29
C ARG A 137 1.06 11.47 5.72
N GLY A 138 1.37 12.49 6.51
CA GLY A 138 1.16 13.90 6.15
C GLY A 138 -0.29 14.40 6.22
N VAL A 139 -1.25 13.60 6.70
CA VAL A 139 -2.66 14.00 6.90
C VAL A 139 -2.98 14.10 8.40
N GLY A 140 -3.71 15.15 8.77
CA GLY A 140 -4.04 15.44 10.17
C GLY A 140 -2.79 15.60 11.01
N LYS A 141 -2.70 14.82 12.10
CA LYS A 141 -1.54 14.78 13.00
C LYS A 141 -0.47 13.79 12.57
N SER A 142 -0.69 13.02 11.50
CA SER A 142 0.33 12.13 10.98
C SER A 142 1.49 12.96 10.40
N SER A 143 2.70 12.74 10.92
CA SER A 143 3.88 13.37 10.36
C SER A 143 4.20 12.81 8.98
N LYS A 144 5.04 13.54 8.24
CA LYS A 144 5.56 13.06 6.97
C LYS A 144 6.71 12.08 7.21
N GLY A 145 6.74 11.02 6.39
CA GLY A 145 7.89 10.12 6.24
C GLY A 145 8.51 10.27 4.86
N THR A 146 9.02 9.17 4.30
CA THR A 146 9.42 9.13 2.88
C THR A 146 8.19 8.84 2.00
N GLU A 147 7.67 9.83 1.30
CA GLU A 147 6.52 9.70 0.40
C GLU A 147 6.93 8.86 -0.83
N SER A 148 6.54 7.58 -0.79
CA SER A 148 6.93 6.53 -1.73
C SER A 148 6.03 5.31 -1.56
N GLU A 149 5.98 4.42 -2.54
CA GLU A 149 5.27 3.13 -2.43
C GLU A 149 5.67 2.37 -1.16
N GLU A 150 6.98 2.27 -0.89
CA GLU A 150 7.48 1.58 0.29
C GLU A 150 7.04 2.28 1.58
N GLY A 151 6.99 3.61 1.57
CA GLY A 151 6.46 4.40 2.68
C GLY A 151 5.00 4.06 2.98
N TYR A 152 4.12 4.14 1.98
CA TYR A 152 2.70 3.79 2.19
C TYR A 152 2.52 2.33 2.60
N ALA A 153 3.30 1.40 2.05
CA ALA A 153 3.30 0.01 2.49
C ALA A 153 3.69 -0.13 3.98
N LEU A 154 4.71 0.62 4.42
CA LEU A 154 5.15 0.66 5.81
C LEU A 154 4.10 1.22 6.76
N ASP A 155 3.26 2.16 6.32
CA ASP A 155 2.20 2.72 7.15
C ASP A 155 1.22 1.64 7.59
N TYR A 156 0.68 0.92 6.61
CA TYR A 156 -0.27 -0.15 6.84
C TYR A 156 0.37 -1.36 7.54
N TYR A 157 1.61 -1.70 7.17
CA TYR A 157 2.37 -2.75 7.85
C TYR A 157 2.57 -2.44 9.34
N THR A 158 2.88 -1.19 9.69
CA THR A 158 3.07 -0.77 11.08
C THR A 158 1.77 -0.89 11.89
N ALA A 159 0.64 -0.49 11.30
CA ALA A 159 -0.67 -0.65 11.93
C ALA A 159 -1.08 -2.12 12.09
N SER A 160 -0.79 -2.96 11.09
CA SER A 160 -1.01 -4.40 11.18
C SER A 160 -0.18 -5.04 12.29
N GLU A 161 1.11 -4.69 12.39
CA GLU A 161 2.00 -5.20 13.43
C GLU A 161 1.58 -4.74 14.84
N TYR A 162 1.01 -3.54 14.98
CA TYR A 162 0.41 -3.09 16.22
C TYR A 162 -0.73 -4.02 16.66
N LEU A 163 -1.65 -4.35 15.75
CA LEU A 163 -2.73 -5.30 16.03
C LEU A 163 -2.20 -6.70 16.37
N ILE A 164 -1.24 -7.22 15.59
CA ILE A 164 -0.68 -8.56 15.79
C ILE A 164 0.03 -8.66 17.15
N LYS A 165 0.88 -7.67 17.47
CA LYS A 165 1.76 -7.76 18.66
C LYS A 165 1.10 -7.24 19.92
N GLN A 166 0.48 -6.07 19.87
CA GLN A 166 -0.05 -5.40 21.06
C GLN A 166 -1.45 -5.93 21.43
N HIS A 167 -2.21 -6.40 20.45
CA HIS A 167 -3.55 -6.97 20.66
C HIS A 167 -3.59 -8.50 20.48
N ASN A 168 -2.44 -9.14 20.29
CA ASN A 168 -2.29 -10.60 20.16
C ASN A 168 -3.25 -11.20 19.11
N LEU A 169 -3.42 -10.51 17.99
CA LEU A 169 -4.26 -10.94 16.89
C LEU A 169 -3.51 -11.86 15.94
N ASP A 170 -4.16 -12.95 15.53
CA ASP A 170 -3.69 -13.72 14.38
C ASP A 170 -3.80 -12.85 13.11
N PRO A 171 -2.76 -12.74 12.26
CA PRO A 171 -2.83 -12.01 11.00
C PRO A 171 -4.04 -12.39 10.14
N GLU A 172 -4.49 -13.64 10.24
CA GLU A 172 -5.67 -14.14 9.53
C GLU A 172 -7.01 -13.59 10.00
N ASN A 173 -7.04 -12.96 11.18
CA ASN A 173 -8.21 -12.35 11.78
C ASN A 173 -8.18 -10.82 11.67
N ILE A 174 -7.30 -10.27 10.84
CA ILE A 174 -7.27 -8.85 10.47
C ILE A 174 -7.83 -8.72 9.06
N LEU A 175 -8.95 -8.03 8.92
CA LEU A 175 -9.53 -7.68 7.63
C LEU A 175 -9.03 -6.29 7.22
N SER A 176 -8.33 -6.24 6.09
CA SER A 176 -7.88 -4.97 5.50
C SER A 176 -9.03 -4.32 4.74
N ILE A 177 -9.35 -3.05 5.01
CA ILE A 177 -10.32 -2.30 4.20
C ILE A 177 -9.68 -0.97 3.80
N GLY A 178 -9.77 -0.60 2.53
CA GLY A 178 -9.19 0.66 2.06
C GLY A 178 -10.04 1.35 1.01
N PHE A 179 -10.23 2.66 1.18
CA PHE A 179 -10.91 3.52 0.22
C PHE A 179 -9.91 4.36 -0.57
N SER A 180 -10.06 4.45 -1.89
CA SER A 180 -9.24 5.29 -2.77
C SER A 180 -7.74 5.04 -2.55
N MET A 181 -6.95 6.04 -2.18
CA MET A 181 -5.54 5.89 -1.78
C MET A 181 -5.32 4.89 -0.63
N GLY A 182 -6.27 4.79 0.29
CA GLY A 182 -6.28 3.78 1.35
C GLY A 182 -6.34 2.35 0.79
N GLY A 183 -7.04 2.14 -0.32
CA GLY A 183 -7.09 0.85 -1.02
C GLY A 183 -5.74 0.44 -1.60
N ALA A 184 -4.95 1.40 -2.09
CA ALA A 184 -3.58 1.16 -2.54
C ALA A 184 -2.67 0.84 -1.34
N THR A 185 -2.80 1.64 -0.28
CA THR A 185 -2.05 1.51 0.98
C THR A 185 -2.29 0.14 1.66
N THR A 186 -3.55 -0.31 1.72
CA THR A 186 -3.89 -1.62 2.27
C THR A 186 -3.35 -2.76 1.43
N ALA A 187 -3.48 -2.72 0.10
CA ALA A 187 -2.95 -3.77 -0.77
C ALA A 187 -1.44 -3.94 -0.61
N LEU A 188 -0.70 -2.83 -0.63
CA LEU A 188 0.76 -2.82 -0.48
C LEU A 188 1.21 -3.37 0.87
N GLY A 189 0.65 -2.86 1.97
CA GLY A 189 1.05 -3.31 3.31
C GLY A 189 0.56 -4.72 3.65
N ALA A 190 -0.66 -5.08 3.23
CA ALA A 190 -1.19 -6.44 3.42
C ALA A 190 -0.35 -7.47 2.66
N ALA A 191 0.21 -7.11 1.50
CA ALA A 191 1.15 -7.97 0.79
C ALA A 191 2.45 -8.23 1.59
N LEU A 192 2.98 -7.22 2.29
CA LEU A 192 4.12 -7.40 3.20
C LEU A 192 3.77 -8.33 4.37
N ILE A 193 2.56 -8.19 4.93
CA ILE A 193 2.06 -9.11 5.98
C ILE A 193 1.93 -10.53 5.43
N GLN A 194 1.38 -10.70 4.23
CA GLN A 194 1.22 -12.00 3.57
C GLN A 194 2.57 -12.67 3.29
N GLU A 195 3.60 -11.89 2.92
CA GLU A 195 4.96 -12.39 2.72
C GLU A 195 5.61 -12.83 4.04
N LYS A 196 5.43 -12.03 5.09
CA LYS A 196 5.95 -12.34 6.44
C LYS A 196 5.29 -13.56 7.06
N TYR A 197 4.00 -13.77 6.82
CA TYR A 197 3.23 -14.91 7.33
C TYR A 197 2.68 -15.75 6.17
N PRO A 198 3.53 -16.56 5.51
CA PRO A 198 3.17 -17.23 4.25
C PRO A 198 2.03 -18.25 4.38
N ASP A 199 1.84 -18.84 5.55
CA ASP A 199 0.78 -19.83 5.83
C ASP A 199 -0.57 -19.19 6.17
N LYS A 200 -0.58 -17.89 6.41
CA LYS A 200 -1.77 -17.11 6.79
C LYS A 200 -2.51 -16.65 5.54
N LYS A 201 -3.85 -16.71 5.55
CA LYS A 201 -4.71 -16.17 4.49
C LYS A 201 -5.13 -14.74 4.82
N ILE A 202 -4.39 -13.77 4.27
CA ILE A 202 -4.63 -12.34 4.48
C ILE A 202 -5.74 -11.86 3.54
N SER A 203 -6.81 -11.31 4.12
CA SER A 203 -8.02 -10.86 3.41
C SER A 203 -8.05 -9.34 3.28
N ALA A 204 -8.62 -8.84 2.19
CA ALA A 204 -8.72 -7.41 1.91
C ALA A 204 -9.97 -7.02 1.12
N ILE A 205 -10.53 -5.84 1.43
CA ILE A 205 -11.58 -5.17 0.67
C ILE A 205 -11.01 -3.85 0.16
N ASN A 206 -11.07 -3.64 -1.14
CA ASN A 206 -10.63 -2.44 -1.83
C ASN A 206 -11.85 -1.69 -2.37
N ILE A 207 -11.94 -0.39 -2.12
CA ILE A 207 -13.10 0.43 -2.50
C ILE A 207 -12.61 1.60 -3.34
N CYS A 208 -13.05 1.66 -4.60
CA CYS A 208 -12.77 2.75 -5.54
C CYS A 208 -11.28 3.13 -5.65
N SER A 209 -10.39 2.13 -5.68
CA SER A 209 -8.94 2.36 -5.82
C SER A 209 -8.42 2.07 -7.23
N PHE A 210 -7.14 2.34 -7.43
CA PHE A 210 -6.42 2.18 -8.69
C PHE A 210 -5.48 0.97 -8.67
N SER A 211 -5.10 0.52 -9.86
CA SER A 211 -4.16 -0.59 -10.07
C SER A 211 -2.69 -0.16 -10.08
N SER A 212 -2.42 1.06 -10.58
CA SER A 212 -1.10 1.69 -10.64
C SER A 212 -1.26 3.21 -10.57
N LEU A 213 -0.43 3.88 -9.78
CA LEU A 213 -0.44 5.34 -9.68
C LEU A 213 -0.01 5.98 -11.01
N GLN A 214 1.01 5.41 -11.65
CA GLN A 214 1.50 5.85 -12.94
C GLN A 214 0.42 5.72 -14.03
N LEU A 215 -0.32 4.60 -14.06
CA LEU A 215 -1.42 4.42 -15.01
C LEU A 215 -2.54 5.44 -14.76
N THR A 216 -2.89 5.69 -13.50
CA THR A 216 -3.87 6.73 -13.13
C THR A 216 -3.45 8.10 -13.63
N ILE A 217 -2.20 8.53 -13.37
CA ILE A 217 -1.66 9.81 -13.85
C ILE A 217 -1.71 9.88 -15.39
N GLN A 218 -1.32 8.79 -16.07
CA GLN A 218 -1.37 8.73 -17.53
C GLN A 218 -2.79 8.97 -18.05
N LYS A 219 -3.80 8.36 -17.41
CA LYS A 219 -5.19 8.46 -17.84
C LYS A 219 -5.81 9.82 -17.52
N VAL A 220 -5.51 10.38 -16.34
CA VAL A 220 -6.01 11.69 -15.92
C VAL A 220 -5.42 12.82 -16.78
N LEU A 221 -4.13 12.79 -17.11
CA LEU A 221 -3.46 13.85 -17.88
C LEU A 221 -3.65 13.75 -19.41
N GLY A 222 -4.35 12.73 -19.90
CA GLY A 222 -4.66 12.55 -21.32
C GLY A 222 -3.42 12.63 -22.22
N LYS A 223 -3.40 13.57 -23.17
CA LYS A 223 -2.29 13.76 -24.14
C LYS A 223 -0.92 14.04 -23.49
N TRP A 224 -0.91 14.66 -22.31
CA TRP A 224 0.32 14.90 -21.54
C TRP A 224 0.73 13.69 -20.69
N GLY A 225 -0.17 12.71 -20.55
CA GLY A 225 0.01 11.53 -19.71
C GLY A 225 1.16 10.64 -20.14
N THR A 226 1.47 10.54 -21.43
CA THR A 226 2.62 9.73 -21.90
C THR A 226 3.96 10.30 -21.47
N LEU A 227 4.11 11.63 -21.51
CA LEU A 227 5.33 12.31 -21.04
C LEU A 227 5.43 12.20 -19.51
N ALA A 228 4.32 12.42 -18.80
CA ALA A 228 4.26 12.26 -17.35
C ALA A 228 4.60 10.82 -16.91
N LYS A 229 4.10 9.82 -17.65
CA LYS A 229 4.44 8.40 -17.44
C LYS A 229 5.93 8.15 -17.61
N PHE A 230 6.54 8.67 -18.67
CA PHE A 230 7.98 8.50 -18.87
C PHE A 230 8.80 9.15 -17.74
N GLY A 231 8.44 10.36 -17.33
CA GLY A 231 9.06 11.05 -16.20
C GLY A 231 8.90 10.27 -14.88
N SER A 232 7.70 9.75 -14.60
CA SER A 232 7.45 8.96 -13.39
C SER A 232 8.20 7.62 -13.42
N MET A 233 8.31 6.96 -14.59
CA MET A 233 9.13 5.76 -14.77
C MET A 233 10.61 6.03 -14.48
N LEU A 234 11.15 7.11 -15.04
CA LEU A 234 12.54 7.53 -14.81
C LEU A 234 12.82 7.85 -13.34
N LEU A 235 11.82 8.32 -12.58
CA LEU A 235 11.97 8.60 -11.15
C LEU A 235 11.62 7.39 -10.27
N GLY A 236 10.94 6.38 -10.82
CA GLY A 236 10.41 5.24 -10.07
C GLY A 236 9.24 5.66 -9.18
N VAL A 237 8.41 6.58 -9.68
CA VAL A 237 7.16 7.00 -9.06
C VAL A 237 6.05 6.11 -9.62
N ASP A 238 5.73 5.05 -8.90
CA ASP A 238 4.53 4.26 -9.12
C ASP A 238 4.09 3.66 -7.77
N MET A 239 2.90 3.07 -7.76
CA MET A 239 2.42 2.20 -6.70
C MET A 239 1.87 0.93 -7.36
N HIS A 240 2.58 -0.18 -7.23
CA HIS A 240 2.24 -1.46 -7.88
C HIS A 240 1.11 -2.20 -7.12
N VAL A 241 -0.07 -1.59 -7.08
CA VAL A 241 -1.22 -2.06 -6.28
C VAL A 241 -1.72 -3.41 -6.75
N LYS A 242 -1.83 -3.61 -8.07
CA LYS A 242 -2.29 -4.88 -8.64
C LYS A 242 -1.33 -6.02 -8.29
N GLU A 243 -0.02 -5.79 -8.41
CA GLU A 243 1.01 -6.78 -8.10
C GLU A 243 0.98 -7.16 -6.63
N ALA A 244 0.79 -6.19 -5.73
CA ALA A 244 0.61 -6.45 -4.31
C ALA A 244 -0.69 -7.20 -4.01
N TRP A 245 -1.80 -6.81 -4.64
CA TRP A 245 -3.11 -7.46 -4.50
C TRP A 245 -3.09 -8.94 -4.89
N ASP A 246 -2.32 -9.28 -5.92
CA ASP A 246 -2.17 -10.67 -6.38
C ASP A 246 -1.40 -11.58 -5.42
N LYS A 247 -0.61 -11.01 -4.50
CA LYS A 247 0.11 -11.78 -3.49
C LYS A 247 -0.82 -12.30 -2.38
N LEU A 248 -1.96 -11.64 -2.15
CA LEU A 248 -2.90 -11.95 -1.07
C LEU A 248 -3.59 -13.31 -1.29
N LYS A 249 -3.58 -14.16 -0.25
CA LYS A 249 -4.14 -15.53 -0.31
C LYS A 249 -5.53 -15.68 0.32
N GLY A 250 -6.01 -14.66 1.02
CA GLY A 250 -7.31 -14.65 1.69
C GLY A 250 -8.48 -14.24 0.78
N GLU A 251 -9.59 -13.89 1.42
CA GLU A 251 -10.77 -13.35 0.74
C GLU A 251 -10.48 -11.93 0.27
N ARG A 252 -10.72 -11.67 -1.01
CA ARG A 252 -10.45 -10.39 -1.67
C ARG A 252 -11.74 -9.86 -2.27
N CYS A 253 -12.04 -8.59 -2.07
CA CYS A 253 -13.19 -7.95 -2.71
C CYS A 253 -12.82 -6.57 -3.24
N VAL A 254 -13.30 -6.24 -4.44
CA VAL A 254 -13.12 -4.92 -5.04
C VAL A 254 -14.49 -4.31 -5.34
N PHE A 255 -14.78 -3.18 -4.69
CA PHE A 255 -15.91 -2.31 -5.01
C PHE A 255 -15.45 -1.23 -5.99
N PHE A 256 -16.20 -1.04 -7.05
CA PHE A 256 -15.85 -0.15 -8.16
C PHE A 256 -17.04 0.71 -8.56
N ASN A 257 -16.84 2.03 -8.63
CA ASN A 257 -17.82 2.95 -9.18
C ASN A 257 -17.52 3.23 -10.67
N PRO A 258 -18.41 2.85 -11.62
CA PRO A 258 -18.20 3.07 -13.05
C PRO A 258 -18.12 4.52 -13.49
N GLU A 259 -18.77 5.41 -12.74
CA GLU A 259 -18.79 6.85 -13.01
C GLU A 259 -17.85 7.63 -12.09
N ASP A 260 -16.84 6.97 -11.52
CA ASP A 260 -15.84 7.60 -10.66
C ASP A 260 -15.11 8.75 -11.40
N GLY A 261 -15.35 9.98 -10.94
CA GLY A 261 -14.73 11.18 -11.50
C GLY A 261 -13.25 11.38 -11.11
N THR A 262 -12.74 10.59 -10.16
CA THR A 262 -11.37 10.68 -9.64
C THR A 262 -10.47 9.57 -10.18
N ILE A 263 -10.94 8.32 -10.14
CA ILE A 263 -10.19 7.15 -10.60
C ILE A 263 -10.77 6.65 -11.92
N PRO A 264 -10.11 6.90 -13.06
CA PRO A 264 -10.61 6.43 -14.34
C PRO A 264 -10.77 4.90 -14.36
N THR A 265 -11.89 4.41 -14.90
CA THR A 265 -12.18 2.97 -15.04
C THR A 265 -11.01 2.17 -15.61
N SER A 266 -10.34 2.70 -16.64
CA SER A 266 -9.19 2.02 -17.26
C SER A 266 -7.94 1.89 -16.38
N ALA A 267 -7.88 2.63 -15.27
CA ALA A 267 -6.80 2.57 -14.29
C ALA A 267 -7.24 1.90 -12.96
N SER A 268 -8.54 1.61 -12.79
CA SER A 268 -9.06 1.05 -11.55
C SER A 268 -8.49 -0.34 -11.24
N LEU A 269 -8.42 -0.71 -9.96
CA LEU A 269 -8.01 -2.05 -9.58
C LEU A 269 -8.96 -3.10 -10.16
N PHE A 270 -10.27 -2.82 -10.13
CA PHE A 270 -11.32 -3.68 -10.69
C PHE A 270 -11.01 -4.05 -12.14
N GLN A 271 -10.73 -3.07 -12.98
CA GLN A 271 -10.45 -3.30 -14.40
C GLN A 271 -9.16 -4.11 -14.61
N ALA A 272 -8.19 -4.01 -13.72
CA ALA A 272 -6.93 -4.75 -13.79
C ALA A 272 -7.06 -6.22 -13.34
N VAL A 273 -8.06 -6.56 -12.53
CA VAL A 273 -8.24 -7.92 -11.99
C VAL A 273 -9.47 -8.65 -12.55
N LYS A 274 -10.34 -7.98 -13.32
CA LYS A 274 -11.60 -8.55 -13.81
C LYS A 274 -11.43 -9.88 -14.57
N ASP A 275 -10.43 -9.95 -15.44
CA ASP A 275 -10.20 -11.12 -16.30
C ASP A 275 -9.41 -12.23 -15.59
N ASN A 276 -8.84 -11.94 -14.41
CA ASN A 276 -8.04 -12.86 -13.60
C ASN A 276 -8.69 -13.16 -12.23
N SER A 277 -9.97 -12.83 -12.06
CA SER A 277 -10.74 -13.12 -10.85
C SER A 277 -11.04 -14.62 -10.73
N LYS A 278 -10.01 -15.42 -10.41
CA LYS A 278 -10.16 -16.84 -10.06
C LYS A 278 -10.24 -16.99 -8.54
N GLY A 279 -11.19 -17.80 -8.06
CA GLY A 279 -11.29 -18.18 -6.65
C GLY A 279 -11.86 -17.10 -5.73
N ARG A 280 -11.18 -16.82 -4.61
CA ARG A 280 -11.62 -15.95 -3.49
C ARG A 280 -11.52 -14.44 -3.79
N CYS A 281 -11.76 -14.03 -5.03
CA CYS A 281 -11.71 -12.62 -5.45
C CYS A 281 -13.07 -12.22 -6.00
N TYR A 282 -13.78 -11.35 -5.27
CA TYR A 282 -15.11 -10.86 -5.59
C TYR A 282 -15.01 -9.45 -6.16
N LEU A 283 -15.78 -9.18 -7.21
CA LEU A 283 -15.79 -7.90 -7.88
C LEU A 283 -17.22 -7.39 -7.88
N TYR A 284 -17.41 -6.17 -7.41
CA TYR A 284 -18.72 -5.56 -7.30
C TYR A 284 -18.72 -4.18 -7.95
N GLU A 285 -19.60 -4.04 -8.93
CA GLU A 285 -19.89 -2.78 -9.57
C GLU A 285 -20.97 -2.04 -8.76
N MET A 286 -20.60 -0.87 -8.28
CA MET A 286 -21.45 0.02 -7.50
C MET A 286 -22.38 0.82 -8.42
N LEU A 287 -23.41 1.45 -7.85
CA LEU A 287 -24.29 2.36 -8.58
C LEU A 287 -23.50 3.46 -9.32
N HIS A 288 -23.92 3.71 -10.55
CA HIS A 288 -23.32 4.65 -11.50
C HIS A 288 -23.71 6.06 -11.09
N ILE A 289 -22.92 6.66 -10.20
CA ILE A 289 -23.13 8.01 -9.71
C ILE A 289 -21.78 8.72 -9.78
N PRO A 290 -21.70 9.95 -10.34
CA PRO A 290 -20.45 10.64 -10.57
C PRO A 290 -19.89 11.32 -9.31
N ASP A 291 -19.78 10.54 -8.24
CA ASP A 291 -19.22 10.94 -6.94
C ASP A 291 -18.29 9.83 -6.42
N HIS A 292 -17.02 10.18 -6.23
CA HIS A 292 -15.97 9.27 -5.76
C HIS A 292 -16.16 8.91 -4.28
N SER A 293 -16.65 9.84 -3.47
CA SER A 293 -16.72 9.72 -2.01
C SER A 293 -18.13 9.44 -1.51
N ARG A 294 -19.07 9.09 -2.40
CA ARG A 294 -20.45 8.80 -2.01
C ARG A 294 -20.52 7.63 -1.01
N PRO A 295 -21.52 7.65 -0.11
CA PRO A 295 -21.75 6.51 0.77
C PRO A 295 -22.21 5.27 0.01
N PHE A 296 -22.14 4.12 0.67
CA PHE A 296 -22.79 2.91 0.20
C PHE A 296 -24.31 3.04 0.32
N PHE A 297 -25.02 2.60 -0.72
CA PHE A 297 -26.47 2.40 -0.63
C PHE A 297 -26.79 1.06 0.02
N LYS A 298 -28.06 0.88 0.41
CA LYS A 298 -28.52 -0.29 1.17
C LYS A 298 -28.02 -1.63 0.60
N ASP A 299 -28.24 -1.87 -0.69
CA ASP A 299 -27.87 -3.14 -1.33
C ASP A 299 -26.35 -3.33 -1.37
N GLU A 300 -25.59 -2.25 -1.58
CA GLU A 300 -24.13 -2.28 -1.57
C GLU A 300 -23.57 -2.53 -0.16
N LEU A 301 -24.23 -1.96 0.87
CA LEU A 301 -23.91 -2.16 2.28
C LEU A 301 -24.23 -3.60 2.72
N GLU A 302 -25.32 -4.20 2.23
CA GLU A 302 -25.61 -5.62 2.46
C GLU A 302 -24.51 -6.52 1.90
N ILE A 303 -23.98 -6.20 0.71
CA ILE A 303 -22.86 -6.92 0.10
C ILE A 303 -21.56 -6.71 0.88
N LEU A 304 -21.26 -5.48 1.29
CA LEU A 304 -20.12 -5.19 2.15
C LEU A 304 -20.18 -5.99 3.44
N ASN A 305 -21.34 -6.02 4.09
CA ASN A 305 -21.56 -6.75 5.33
C ASN A 305 -21.37 -8.26 5.14
N ALA A 306 -21.94 -8.83 4.09
CA ALA A 306 -21.75 -10.24 3.76
C ALA A 306 -20.27 -10.58 3.51
N GLN A 307 -19.53 -9.68 2.84
CA GLN A 307 -18.12 -9.88 2.56
C GLN A 307 -17.24 -9.76 3.81
N ILE A 308 -17.56 -8.84 4.74
CA ILE A 308 -16.87 -8.73 6.03
C ILE A 308 -17.07 -10.03 6.82
N GLN A 309 -18.32 -10.51 6.94
CA GLN A 309 -18.62 -11.76 7.63
C GLN A 309 -17.87 -12.95 7.01
N LYS A 310 -17.89 -13.05 5.68
CA LYS A 310 -17.19 -14.11 4.95
C LYS A 310 -15.68 -14.11 5.18
N SER A 311 -15.08 -12.93 5.26
CA SER A 311 -13.64 -12.77 5.50
C SER A 311 -13.22 -13.29 6.88
N PHE A 312 -14.16 -13.36 7.82
CA PHE A 312 -13.97 -13.82 9.19
C PHE A 312 -14.57 -15.21 9.50
N SER A 313 -15.36 -15.79 8.59
CA SER A 313 -15.83 -17.17 8.67
C SER A 313 -14.76 -18.08 8.08
N LYS A 314 -13.94 -18.65 8.94
CA LYS A 314 -12.94 -19.67 8.58
C LYS A 314 -13.28 -20.97 9.30
#